data_AF-A0A1G0Z1N6-F1
#
_entry.id   AF-A0A1G0Z1N6-F1
#
_cell.length_a   1.000
_cell.length_b   1.000
_cell.length_c   1.000
_cell.angle_alpha   90.00
_cell.angle_beta   90.00
_cell.angle_gamma   90.00
#
_symmetry.space_group_name_H-M   'P 1'
#
loop_
_entity.id
_entity.type
_entity.pdbx_description
1 polymer ?
#
loop_
_entity_poly.entity_id
_entity_poly.type
_entity_poly.pdbx_seq_one_letter_code
_entity_poly.pdbx_strand_id
1 'polypeptide(L)'
;MKSCVLIGLHEPHLRHADFNAMRRLLGELWTMNDFYQFYPALRPDRIFNIHKNFAGHPDPMRWQGSWIGQYKRSGAARVYVCKHFEGLQREFFYPIEAVSKKFDPCFQSSSVTMMLALARLENYRHISLRGFHMLEAGEYKEQLPLLVRALEILKKEGLQIDAPMLEPWLRQLSRSSVDWTKVRPAVRPYWDDPSAEARDLPALAAERECSLKEERRSCGGL
;
A
#
# COMPACT_ATOMS: atom_id res chain seq x y z
N MET A 1 12.82 -7.44 -14.52
CA MET A 1 11.66 -7.92 -13.74
C MET A 1 11.31 -6.85 -12.71
N LYS A 2 10.05 -6.41 -12.58
CA LYS A 2 9.67 -5.39 -11.59
C LYS A 2 9.52 -6.01 -10.20
N SER A 3 10.15 -5.38 -9.20
CA SER A 3 10.16 -5.84 -7.81
C SER A 3 9.94 -4.65 -6.87
N CYS A 4 9.27 -4.90 -5.75
CA CYS A 4 9.11 -3.91 -4.68
C CYS A 4 9.20 -4.56 -3.31
N VAL A 5 9.45 -3.71 -2.31
CA VAL A 5 9.42 -4.04 -0.89
C VAL A 5 8.31 -3.25 -0.23
N LEU A 6 7.37 -3.94 0.38
CA LEU A 6 6.38 -3.35 1.25
C LEU A 6 6.99 -3.27 2.66
N ILE A 7 7.03 -2.06 3.22
CA ILE A 7 7.59 -1.75 4.53
C ILE A 7 6.43 -1.51 5.51
N GLY A 8 6.32 -2.38 6.50
CA GLY A 8 5.44 -2.21 7.65
C GLY A 8 6.13 -1.42 8.78
N LEU A 9 5.36 -1.01 9.77
CA LEU A 9 5.77 -0.07 10.82
C LEU A 9 6.29 -0.73 12.11
N HIS A 10 6.55 -2.04 12.10
CA HIS A 10 7.05 -2.73 13.30
C HIS A 10 8.56 -2.52 13.49
N GLU A 11 8.91 -1.46 14.24
CA GLU A 11 10.26 -0.93 14.42
C GLU A 11 11.34 -1.98 14.78
N PRO A 12 11.10 -2.94 15.69
CA PRO A 12 12.11 -3.94 16.04
C PRO A 12 12.65 -4.75 14.84
N HIS A 13 11.85 -4.95 13.79
CA HIS A 13 12.27 -5.70 12.61
C HIS A 13 13.22 -4.92 11.69
N LEU A 14 13.21 -3.58 11.77
CA LEU A 14 13.89 -2.72 10.79
C LEU A 14 14.72 -1.60 11.41
N ARG A 15 14.89 -1.57 12.73
CA ARG A 15 15.70 -0.58 13.47
C ARG A 15 17.08 -0.33 12.86
N HIS A 16 17.71 -1.38 12.32
CA HIS A 16 19.05 -1.33 11.72
C HIS A 16 19.05 -1.64 10.22
N ALA A 17 17.90 -1.52 9.56
CA ALA A 17 17.80 -1.82 8.14
C ALA A 17 18.56 -0.79 7.28
N ASP A 18 19.41 -1.27 6.37
CA ASP A 18 19.93 -0.45 5.28
C ASP A 18 18.89 -0.37 4.16
N PHE A 19 18.04 0.66 4.23
CA PHE A 19 17.01 0.91 3.21
C PHE A 19 17.61 1.18 1.82
N ASN A 20 18.82 1.72 1.72
CA ASN A 20 19.45 1.94 0.42
C ASN A 20 19.91 0.63 -0.20
N ALA A 21 20.51 -0.28 0.57
CA ALA A 21 20.80 -1.63 0.12
C ALA A 21 19.52 -2.38 -0.26
N MET A 22 18.49 -2.29 0.58
CA MET A 22 17.19 -2.90 0.30
C MET A 22 16.61 -2.40 -1.03
N ARG A 23 16.66 -1.09 -1.30
CA ARG A 23 16.20 -0.53 -2.58
C ARG A 23 17.00 -1.08 -3.76
N ARG A 24 18.34 -1.10 -3.66
CA ARG A 24 19.22 -1.60 -4.73
C ARG A 24 19.00 -3.08 -5.03
N LEU A 25 18.77 -3.90 -4.01
CA LEU A 25 18.72 -5.35 -4.13
C LEU A 25 17.32 -5.89 -4.41
N LEU A 26 16.28 -5.26 -3.84
CA LEU A 26 14.92 -5.79 -3.84
C LEU A 26 13.91 -4.91 -4.60
N GLY A 27 14.28 -3.68 -4.97
CA GLY A 27 13.46 -2.78 -5.78
C GLY A 27 12.83 -1.63 -4.99
N GLU A 28 11.73 -1.07 -5.51
CA GLU A 28 11.10 0.12 -4.92
C GLU A 28 10.65 -0.12 -3.47
N LEU A 29 10.80 0.89 -2.61
CA LEU A 29 10.34 0.86 -1.23
C LEU A 29 8.96 1.51 -1.12
N TRP A 30 7.97 0.73 -0.72
CA TRP A 30 6.61 1.21 -0.53
C TRP A 30 6.26 1.13 0.95
N THR A 31 5.59 2.14 1.48
CA THR A 31 5.19 2.17 2.89
C THR A 31 3.78 2.71 3.06
N MET A 32 3.17 2.43 4.21
CA MET A 32 1.94 3.07 4.65
C MET A 32 2.21 4.43 5.30
N ASN A 33 1.14 5.12 5.69
CA ASN A 33 1.19 6.35 6.48
C ASN A 33 2.06 6.21 7.74
N ASP A 34 2.47 7.35 8.29
CA ASP A 34 3.18 7.44 9.58
C ASP A 34 4.56 6.78 9.63
N PHE A 35 5.10 6.29 8.50
CA PHE A 35 6.44 5.71 8.42
C PHE A 35 7.53 6.58 9.06
N TYR A 36 7.39 7.91 8.98
CA TYR A 36 8.35 8.88 9.49
C TYR A 36 8.48 8.87 11.02
N GLN A 37 7.48 8.33 11.73
CA GLN A 37 7.51 8.19 13.19
C GLN A 37 8.39 7.01 13.62
N PHE A 38 8.44 5.97 12.78
CA PHE A 38 9.16 4.73 13.07
C PHE A 38 10.53 4.69 12.38
N TYR A 39 10.59 5.21 11.15
CA TYR A 39 11.77 5.18 10.29
C TYR A 39 11.96 6.53 9.60
N PRO A 40 12.40 7.57 10.32
CA PRO A 40 12.63 8.89 9.72
C PRO A 40 13.70 8.88 8.61
N ALA A 41 14.61 7.90 8.63
CA ALA A 41 15.60 7.69 7.58
C ALA A 41 15.04 6.99 6.32
N LEU A 42 13.84 6.40 6.39
CA LEU A 42 13.21 5.78 5.23
C LEU A 42 12.84 6.87 4.21
N ARG A 43 13.27 6.66 2.97
CA ARG A 43 12.94 7.48 1.80
C ARG A 43 12.07 6.64 0.86
N PRO A 44 10.76 6.48 1.14
CA PRO A 44 9.94 5.58 0.36
C PRO A 44 9.78 6.11 -1.06
N ASP A 45 9.74 5.21 -2.05
CA ASP A 45 9.38 5.55 -3.43
C ASP A 45 7.87 5.82 -3.53
N ARG A 46 7.08 5.11 -2.73
CA ARG A 46 5.61 5.24 -2.68
C ARG A 46 5.07 5.22 -1.25
N ILE A 47 4.12 6.11 -0.98
CA ILE A 47 3.41 6.17 0.30
C ILE A 47 1.93 5.86 0.06
N PHE A 48 1.33 5.03 0.91
CA PHE A 48 -0.09 4.70 0.86
C PHE A 48 -0.79 5.34 2.05
N ASN A 49 -1.44 6.47 1.79
CA ASN A 49 -2.23 7.23 2.75
C ASN A 49 -3.73 7.02 2.46
N ILE A 50 -4.20 5.80 2.69
CA ILE A 50 -5.55 5.38 2.33
C ILE A 50 -6.61 5.72 3.39
N HIS A 51 -6.19 6.26 4.54
CA HIS A 51 -7.11 6.69 5.59
C HIS A 51 -7.82 7.99 5.21
N LYS A 52 -9.08 8.13 5.63
CA LYS A 52 -9.80 9.41 5.53
C LYS A 52 -9.00 10.47 6.30
N ASN A 53 -8.79 11.63 5.69
CA ASN A 53 -8.25 12.81 6.34
C ASN A 53 -8.80 12.90 7.76
N PHE A 54 -7.92 12.78 8.75
CA PHE A 54 -8.21 13.06 10.14
C PHE A 54 -8.42 14.57 10.25
N ALA A 55 -9.52 15.06 9.67
CA ALA A 55 -9.88 16.46 9.71
C ALA A 55 -10.12 16.82 11.18
N GLY A 56 -9.08 17.34 11.84
CA GLY A 56 -9.20 18.03 13.11
C GLY A 56 -9.20 17.20 14.39
N HIS A 57 -9.02 15.87 14.35
CA HIS A 57 -8.69 15.12 15.57
C HIS A 57 -7.20 14.79 15.59
N PRO A 58 -6.37 15.65 16.22
CA PRO A 58 -5.03 15.22 16.58
C PRO A 58 -5.23 14.02 17.51
N ASP A 59 -4.87 12.83 17.05
CA ASP A 59 -4.43 11.81 18.00
C ASP A 59 -3.13 12.37 18.59
N PRO A 60 -3.14 12.93 19.82
CA PRO A 60 -2.00 13.65 20.36
C PRO A 60 -0.75 12.76 20.45
N MET A 61 -0.91 11.44 20.35
CA MET A 61 0.18 10.47 20.33
C MET A 61 0.80 10.25 18.96
N ARG A 62 0.10 10.54 17.85
CA ARG A 62 0.58 10.26 16.49
C ARG A 62 1.23 11.47 15.80
N TRP A 63 0.86 12.71 16.11
CA TRP A 63 1.25 13.83 15.26
C TRP A 63 2.36 14.70 15.87
N GLN A 64 3.61 14.25 15.76
CA GLN A 64 4.77 15.15 15.93
C GLN A 64 4.96 16.01 14.66
N GLY A 65 4.09 17.01 14.48
CA GLY A 65 4.19 18.01 13.41
C GLY A 65 3.36 17.74 12.15
N SER A 66 3.62 18.51 11.09
CA SER A 66 2.88 18.43 9.82
C SER A 66 3.25 17.18 9.02
N TRP A 67 2.33 16.23 8.91
CA TRP A 67 2.52 15.01 8.11
C TRP A 67 2.67 15.28 6.61
N ILE A 68 1.98 16.30 6.08
CA ILE A 68 2.19 16.77 4.70
C ILE A 68 3.64 17.24 4.56
N GLY A 69 4.17 17.97 5.55
CA GLY A 69 5.57 18.35 5.61
C GLY A 69 6.51 17.14 5.64
N GLN A 70 6.16 16.08 6.38
CA GLN A 70 6.93 14.83 6.40
C GLN A 70 6.90 14.13 5.03
N TYR A 71 5.75 14.07 4.36
CA TYR A 71 5.62 13.46 3.04
C TYR A 71 6.41 14.26 1.99
N LYS A 72 6.36 15.60 2.03
CA LYS A 72 7.20 16.46 1.18
C LYS A 72 8.69 16.20 1.42
N ARG A 73 9.11 16.16 2.68
CA ARG A 73 10.51 15.87 3.04
C ARG A 73 10.92 14.48 2.62
N SER A 74 10.03 13.49 2.65
CA SER A 74 10.32 12.08 2.34
C SER A 74 10.93 11.90 0.94
N GLY A 75 10.56 12.76 -0.01
CA GLY A 75 10.98 12.66 -1.41
C GLY A 75 10.19 11.64 -2.23
N ALA A 76 9.15 11.02 -1.68
CA ALA A 76 8.36 10.00 -2.36
C ALA A 76 7.87 10.46 -3.74
N ALA A 77 7.97 9.58 -4.73
CA ALA A 77 7.56 9.87 -6.10
C ALA A 77 6.04 9.86 -6.25
N ARG A 78 5.35 9.01 -5.48
CA ARG A 78 3.89 8.88 -5.49
C ARG A 78 3.31 8.75 -4.09
N VAL A 79 2.23 9.46 -3.81
CA VAL A 79 1.43 9.30 -2.60
C VAL A 79 0.03 8.85 -3.00
N TYR A 80 -0.29 7.58 -2.73
CA TYR A 80 -1.60 7.02 -3.02
C TYR A 80 -2.61 7.43 -1.96
N VAL A 81 -3.71 8.01 -2.41
CA VAL A 81 -4.79 8.55 -1.58
C VAL A 81 -6.14 8.08 -2.06
N CYS A 82 -7.14 8.06 -1.17
CA CYS A 82 -8.53 7.79 -1.52
C CYS A 82 -9.34 9.08 -1.75
N LYS A 83 -8.78 10.25 -1.42
CA LYS A 83 -9.35 11.57 -1.66
C LYS A 83 -8.24 12.62 -1.76
N HIS A 84 -8.56 13.79 -2.30
CA HIS A 84 -7.62 14.91 -2.38
C HIS A 84 -7.30 15.49 -1.00
N PHE A 85 -6.03 15.86 -0.77
CA PHE A 85 -5.57 16.60 0.40
C PHE A 85 -4.89 17.89 -0.03
N GLU A 86 -5.45 19.02 0.43
CA GLU A 86 -4.90 20.33 0.11
C GLU A 86 -3.42 20.44 0.54
N GLY A 87 -2.57 20.89 -0.39
CA GLY A 87 -1.16 21.10 -0.15
C GLY A 87 -0.28 19.85 -0.20
N LEU A 88 -0.84 18.65 -0.36
CA LEU A 88 -0.09 17.44 -0.65
C LEU A 88 0.27 17.40 -2.15
N GLN A 89 1.54 17.13 -2.44
CA GLN A 89 2.06 17.05 -3.82
C GLN A 89 2.22 15.60 -4.22
N ARG A 90 2.19 15.32 -5.53
CA ARG A 90 2.38 13.98 -6.11
C ARG A 90 1.34 12.97 -5.61
N GLU A 91 0.12 13.45 -5.45
CA GLU A 91 -1.02 12.60 -5.13
C GLU A 91 -1.39 11.72 -6.33
N PHE A 92 -1.73 10.48 -6.04
CA PHE A 92 -2.29 9.54 -6.99
C PHE A 92 -3.54 8.93 -6.37
N PHE A 93 -4.66 8.99 -7.06
CA PHE A 93 -5.86 8.31 -6.59
C PHE A 93 -5.66 6.79 -6.68
N TYR A 94 -5.93 6.09 -5.59
CA TYR A 94 -5.88 4.64 -5.58
C TYR A 94 -6.95 4.08 -6.55
N PRO A 95 -6.58 3.16 -7.48
CA PRO A 95 -7.45 2.75 -8.59
C PRO A 95 -8.51 1.74 -8.12
N ILE A 96 -9.42 2.20 -7.27
CA ILE A 96 -10.24 1.28 -6.49
C ILE A 96 -11.23 0.47 -7.33
N GLU A 97 -11.86 1.10 -8.32
CA GLU A 97 -12.77 0.44 -9.24
C GLU A 97 -12.08 -0.71 -10.00
N ALA A 98 -10.85 -0.45 -10.46
CA ALA A 98 -10.04 -1.47 -11.15
C ALA A 98 -9.69 -2.63 -10.22
N VAL A 99 -9.43 -2.33 -8.94
CA VAL A 99 -9.15 -3.36 -7.92
C VAL A 99 -10.40 -4.17 -7.62
N SER A 100 -11.55 -3.54 -7.40
CA SER A 100 -12.85 -4.20 -7.15
C SER A 100 -13.32 -5.07 -8.30
N LYS A 101 -13.04 -4.67 -9.54
CA LYS A 101 -13.42 -5.47 -10.71
C LYS A 101 -12.54 -6.71 -10.89
N LYS A 102 -11.28 -6.65 -10.46
CA LYS A 102 -10.27 -7.67 -10.80
C LYS A 102 -9.98 -8.63 -9.65
N PHE A 103 -9.99 -8.17 -8.41
CA PHE A 103 -9.49 -8.93 -7.28
C PHE A 103 -10.59 -9.31 -6.31
N ASP A 104 -10.29 -10.35 -5.53
CA ASP A 104 -11.08 -10.74 -4.38
C ASP A 104 -11.22 -9.56 -3.38
N PRO A 105 -12.38 -9.39 -2.72
CA PRO A 105 -12.56 -8.32 -1.73
C PRO A 105 -11.54 -8.31 -0.58
N CYS A 106 -10.80 -9.40 -0.32
CA CYS A 106 -9.69 -9.38 0.64
C CYS A 106 -8.58 -8.37 0.29
N PHE A 107 -8.47 -7.96 -0.98
CA PHE A 107 -7.49 -6.95 -1.43
C PHE A 107 -7.84 -5.51 -1.01
N GLN A 108 -8.96 -5.32 -0.33
CA GLN A 108 -9.49 -4.03 0.09
C GLN A 108 -9.58 -3.90 1.62
N SER A 109 -9.05 -4.89 2.35
CA SER A 109 -9.19 -4.99 3.80
C SER A 109 -8.15 -4.19 4.60
N SER A 110 -7.03 -3.79 3.99
CA SER A 110 -5.99 -3.00 4.65
C SER A 110 -5.09 -2.30 3.64
N SER A 111 -4.29 -1.34 4.10
CA SER A 111 -3.25 -0.68 3.28
C SER A 111 -2.32 -1.70 2.63
N VAL A 112 -1.97 -2.76 3.34
CA VAL A 112 -1.05 -3.79 2.84
C VAL A 112 -1.69 -4.57 1.69
N THR A 113 -2.95 -5.00 1.82
CA THR A 113 -3.62 -5.75 0.76
C THR A 113 -3.93 -4.87 -0.46
N MET A 114 -4.16 -3.57 -0.24
CA MET A 114 -4.24 -2.59 -1.33
C MET A 114 -2.90 -2.38 -2.06
N MET A 115 -1.78 -2.31 -1.33
CA MET A 115 -0.45 -2.26 -1.93
C MET A 115 -0.18 -3.50 -2.81
N LEU A 116 -0.56 -4.69 -2.33
CA LEU A 116 -0.45 -5.94 -3.08
C LEU A 116 -1.26 -5.93 -4.38
N ALA A 117 -2.51 -5.45 -4.34
CA ALA A 117 -3.34 -5.33 -5.53
C ALA A 117 -2.74 -4.36 -6.56
N LEU A 118 -2.26 -3.20 -6.11
CA LEU A 118 -1.63 -2.23 -7.00
C LEU A 118 -0.37 -2.78 -7.64
N ALA A 119 0.51 -3.42 -6.86
CA ALA A 119 1.71 -4.07 -7.38
C ALA A 119 1.35 -5.11 -8.46
N ARG A 120 0.28 -5.87 -8.24
CA ARG A 120 -0.18 -6.85 -9.24
C ARG A 120 -0.77 -6.21 -10.49
N LEU A 121 -1.51 -5.09 -10.38
CA LEU A 121 -2.00 -4.30 -11.53
C LEU A 121 -0.85 -3.74 -12.36
N GLU A 122 0.21 -3.28 -11.70
CA GLU A 122 1.40 -2.72 -12.35
C GLU A 122 2.41 -3.78 -12.83
N ASN A 123 2.01 -5.06 -12.78
CA ASN A 123 2.77 -6.21 -13.24
C ASN A 123 4.13 -6.41 -12.52
N TYR A 124 4.19 -6.07 -11.22
CA TYR A 124 5.28 -6.54 -10.37
C TYR A 124 5.26 -8.07 -10.33
N ARG A 125 6.44 -8.68 -10.31
CA ARG A 125 6.62 -10.14 -10.32
C ARG A 125 7.20 -10.67 -9.03
N HIS A 126 7.84 -9.80 -8.25
CA HIS A 126 8.37 -10.11 -6.94
C HIS A 126 7.97 -9.04 -5.94
N ILE A 127 7.43 -9.45 -4.79
CA ILE A 127 7.09 -8.58 -3.68
C ILE A 127 7.73 -9.12 -2.42
N SER A 128 8.48 -8.26 -1.73
CA SER A 128 9.08 -8.54 -0.44
C SER A 128 8.31 -7.81 0.65
N LEU A 129 7.91 -8.50 1.72
CA LEU A 129 7.23 -7.92 2.88
C LEU A 129 8.23 -7.85 4.03
N ARG A 130 8.43 -6.66 4.60
CA ARG A 130 9.37 -6.40 5.70
C ARG A 130 8.73 -5.49 6.75
N GLY A 131 9.10 -5.64 8.01
CA GLY A 131 8.59 -4.76 9.07
C GLY A 131 7.11 -4.95 9.44
N PHE A 132 6.49 -6.08 9.08
CA PHE A 132 5.12 -6.38 9.47
C PHE A 132 5.10 -7.32 10.68
N HIS A 133 4.44 -6.92 11.76
CA HIS A 133 4.17 -7.78 12.91
C HIS A 133 2.70 -7.75 13.28
N MET A 134 1.95 -8.65 12.65
CA MET A 134 0.49 -8.74 12.77
C MET A 134 0.04 -9.58 13.98
N LEU A 135 0.97 -10.24 14.68
CA LEU A 135 0.65 -11.23 15.71
C LEU A 135 0.05 -10.60 16.99
N GLU A 136 0.49 -9.39 17.34
CA GLU A 136 0.24 -8.75 18.64
C GLU A 136 -0.40 -7.35 18.53
N ALA A 137 -0.61 -6.84 17.31
CA ALA A 137 -0.89 -5.42 17.08
C ALA A 137 -2.39 -5.14 16.83
N GLY A 138 -3.23 -5.15 17.86
CA GLY A 138 -4.61 -4.60 17.80
C GLY A 138 -5.40 -4.94 16.53
N GLU A 139 -5.85 -3.92 15.79
CA GLU A 139 -6.57 -4.01 14.50
C GLU A 139 -5.86 -4.91 13.46
N TYR A 140 -4.53 -4.95 13.46
CA TYR A 140 -3.77 -5.76 12.51
C TYR A 140 -3.98 -7.27 12.70
N LYS A 141 -4.30 -7.72 13.91
CA LYS A 141 -4.61 -9.14 14.17
C LYS A 141 -5.84 -9.58 13.38
N GLU A 142 -6.84 -8.70 13.25
CA GLU A 142 -8.08 -8.96 12.52
C GLU A 142 -7.87 -8.90 10.99
N GLN A 143 -6.87 -8.15 10.53
CA GLN A 143 -6.51 -8.04 9.11
C GLN A 143 -5.67 -9.22 8.61
N LEU A 144 -4.98 -9.93 9.50
CA LEU A 144 -4.04 -11.00 9.14
C LEU A 144 -4.63 -12.10 8.23
N PRO A 145 -5.84 -12.64 8.48
CA PRO A 145 -6.42 -13.69 7.63
C PRO A 145 -6.63 -13.23 6.19
N LEU A 146 -7.11 -12.00 6.02
CA LEU A 146 -7.36 -11.42 4.71
C LEU A 146 -6.05 -11.12 3.98
N LEU A 147 -5.01 -10.69 4.71
CA LEU A 147 -3.65 -10.59 4.17
C LEU A 147 -3.12 -11.94 3.70
N VAL A 148 -3.20 -12.99 4.52
CA VAL A 148 -2.72 -14.34 4.13
C VAL A 148 -3.47 -14.85 2.90
N ARG A 149 -4.79 -14.71 2.85
CA ARG A 149 -5.60 -15.05 1.67
C ARG A 149 -5.13 -14.30 0.42
N ALA A 150 -4.89 -12.99 0.52
CA ALA A 150 -4.40 -12.18 -0.60
C ALA A 150 -3.03 -12.68 -1.10
N LEU A 151 -2.11 -13.01 -0.19
CA LEU A 151 -0.79 -13.57 -0.53
C LEU A 151 -0.91 -14.93 -1.22
N GLU A 152 -1.81 -15.81 -0.77
CA GLU A 152 -2.05 -17.11 -1.40
C GLU A 152 -2.61 -16.99 -2.81
N ILE A 153 -3.57 -16.08 -3.02
CA ILE A 153 -4.12 -15.78 -4.36
C ILE A 153 -2.98 -15.34 -5.30
N LEU A 154 -2.17 -14.37 -4.87
CA LEU A 154 -1.07 -13.86 -5.70
C LEU A 154 0.00 -14.92 -5.99
N LYS A 155 0.33 -15.78 -5.02
CA LYS A 155 1.26 -16.90 -5.24
C LYS A 155 0.72 -17.87 -6.30
N LYS A 156 -0.58 -18.20 -6.26
CA LYS A 156 -1.23 -19.06 -7.26
C LYS A 156 -1.22 -18.43 -8.66
N GLU A 157 -1.24 -17.09 -8.75
CA GLU A 157 -1.05 -16.35 -10.01
C GLU A 157 0.41 -16.26 -10.48
N GLY A 158 1.35 -16.91 -9.78
CA GLY A 158 2.77 -16.93 -10.14
C GLY A 158 3.57 -15.72 -9.64
N LEU A 159 3.05 -14.95 -8.69
CA LEU A 159 3.81 -13.89 -8.05
C LEU A 159 4.80 -14.49 -7.05
N GLN A 160 6.06 -14.07 -7.13
CA GLN A 160 7.06 -14.39 -6.12
C GLN A 160 6.83 -13.52 -4.89
N ILE A 161 6.68 -14.14 -3.73
CA ILE A 161 6.44 -13.45 -2.46
C ILE A 161 7.48 -13.89 -1.44
N ASP A 162 8.26 -12.93 -0.97
CA ASP A 162 9.20 -13.08 0.12
C ASP A 162 8.62 -12.40 1.37
N ALA A 163 8.12 -13.21 2.31
CA ALA A 163 7.50 -12.73 3.55
C ALA A 163 8.01 -13.54 4.74
N PRO A 164 9.08 -13.09 5.45
CA PRO A 164 9.71 -13.85 6.54
C PRO A 164 8.75 -14.19 7.68
N MET A 165 7.71 -13.38 7.87
CA MET A 165 6.69 -13.57 8.90
C MET A 165 5.52 -14.44 8.46
N LEU A 166 5.44 -14.86 7.19
CA LEU A 166 4.31 -15.65 6.69
C LEU A 166 4.12 -16.96 7.46
N GLU A 167 5.20 -17.68 7.67
CA GLU A 167 5.16 -18.98 8.35
C GLU A 167 4.77 -18.83 9.85
N PRO A 168 5.33 -17.88 10.62
CA PRO A 168 4.78 -17.50 11.93
C PRO A 168 3.29 -17.12 11.91
N TRP A 169 2.83 -16.37 10.91
CA TRP A 169 1.42 -15.99 10.77
C TRP A 169 0.51 -17.20 10.57
N LEU A 170 0.89 -18.14 9.69
CA LEU A 170 0.12 -19.36 9.44
C LEU A 170 -0.04 -20.20 10.72
N ARG A 171 1.03 -20.34 11.51
CA ARG A 171 0.97 -21.03 12.81
C ARG A 171 0.07 -20.34 13.83
N GLN A 172 -0.02 -19.00 13.81
CA GLN A 172 -0.95 -18.30 14.69
C GLN A 172 -2.40 -18.56 14.27
N LEU A 173 -2.67 -18.48 12.97
CA LEU A 173 -4.02 -18.70 12.43
C LEU A 173 -4.52 -20.12 12.76
N SER A 174 -3.67 -21.15 12.64
CA SER A 174 -4.03 -22.54 12.94
C SER A 174 -4.30 -22.82 14.42
N ARG A 175 -3.76 -22.00 15.33
CA ARG A 175 -3.99 -22.11 16.79
C ARG A 175 -5.16 -21.27 17.28
N SER A 176 -5.70 -20.41 16.43
CA SER A 176 -6.83 -19.58 16.81
C SER A 176 -8.12 -20.40 16.80
N SER A 177 -8.98 -20.18 17.80
CA SER A 177 -10.36 -20.68 17.78
C SER A 177 -11.26 -19.90 16.81
N VAL A 178 -10.77 -18.82 16.20
CA VAL A 178 -11.50 -18.05 15.20
C VAL A 178 -11.55 -18.83 13.90
N ASP A 179 -12.76 -19.05 13.39
CA ASP A 179 -12.96 -19.60 12.05
C ASP A 179 -12.66 -18.52 11.00
N TRP A 180 -11.38 -18.44 10.64
CA TRP A 180 -10.88 -17.46 9.69
C TRP A 180 -11.48 -17.58 8.29
N THR A 181 -12.07 -18.72 7.95
CA THR A 181 -12.80 -18.89 6.67
C THR A 181 -14.10 -18.09 6.64
N LYS A 182 -14.62 -17.72 7.82
CA LYS A 182 -15.82 -16.90 7.98
C LYS A 182 -15.50 -15.41 8.13
N VAL A 183 -14.23 -15.02 8.26
CA VAL A 183 -13.85 -13.60 8.25
C VAL A 183 -14.12 -13.05 6.86
N ARG A 184 -15.22 -12.32 6.75
CA ARG A 184 -15.56 -11.57 5.56
C ARG A 184 -14.79 -10.25 5.61
N PRO A 185 -14.29 -9.77 4.47
CA PRO A 185 -13.84 -8.39 4.39
C PRO A 185 -14.97 -7.49 4.88
N ALA A 186 -14.64 -6.46 5.67
CA ALA A 186 -15.62 -5.48 6.07
C ALA A 186 -16.25 -4.93 4.78
N VAL A 187 -17.53 -5.22 4.57
CA VAL A 187 -18.27 -4.86 3.34
C VAL A 187 -18.47 -3.35 3.24
N ARG A 188 -18.01 -2.58 4.24
CA ARG A 188 -17.82 -1.15 4.12
C ARG A 188 -16.36 -0.89 3.79
N PRO A 189 -16.06 -0.61 2.52
CA PRO A 189 -14.75 -0.14 2.18
C PRO A 189 -14.36 1.12 2.96
N TYR A 190 -13.05 1.31 3.16
CA TYR A 190 -12.49 2.50 3.80
C TYR A 190 -12.94 3.83 3.14
N TRP A 191 -13.49 3.80 1.93
CA TRP A 191 -13.94 4.95 1.14
C TRP A 191 -15.46 5.14 1.05
N ASP A 192 -16.30 4.24 1.55
CA ASP A 192 -17.78 4.35 1.46
C ASP A 192 -18.36 5.35 2.49
N ASP A 193 -17.75 6.53 2.59
CA ASP A 193 -18.44 7.71 3.11
C ASP A 193 -19.20 8.39 1.96
N PRO A 194 -20.52 8.53 2.03
CA PRO A 194 -21.28 9.29 1.04
C PRO A 194 -20.90 10.79 0.97
N SER A 195 -20.05 11.30 1.86
CA SER A 195 -19.47 12.65 1.77
C SER A 195 -18.33 12.80 0.76
N ALA A 196 -17.80 11.71 0.20
CA ALA A 196 -16.85 11.74 -0.91
C ALA A 196 -17.63 11.86 -2.24
N GLU A 197 -18.36 12.97 -2.39
CA GLU A 197 -19.05 13.29 -3.65
C GLU A 197 -18.06 13.26 -4.81
N ALA A 198 -18.46 12.52 -5.85
CA ALA A 198 -17.86 12.47 -7.15
C ALA A 198 -17.46 13.86 -7.64
N ARG A 199 -16.16 14.14 -7.66
CA ARG A 199 -15.60 15.23 -8.47
C ARG A 199 -14.67 14.61 -9.50
N ASP A 200 -15.24 14.46 -10.68
CA ASP A 200 -14.60 14.49 -11.98
C ASP A 200 -13.39 13.57 -12.20
N LEU A 201 -13.68 12.45 -12.86
CA LEU A 201 -12.75 11.55 -13.55
C LEU A 201 -12.43 11.94 -15.04
N PRO A 202 -12.04 13.18 -15.43
CA PRO A 202 -11.40 13.40 -16.73
C PRO A 202 -9.87 13.28 -16.73
N ALA A 203 -9.19 13.25 -15.57
CA ALA A 203 -7.73 13.36 -15.53
C ALA A 203 -6.95 12.09 -15.96
N LEU A 204 -7.48 10.89 -15.69
CA LEU A 204 -6.77 9.64 -16.03
C LEU A 204 -6.85 9.25 -17.52
N ALA A 205 -7.80 9.81 -18.27
CA ALA A 205 -7.86 9.63 -19.72
C ALA A 205 -6.81 10.50 -20.44
N ALA A 206 -6.54 11.71 -19.93
CA ALA A 206 -5.60 12.64 -20.53
C ALA A 206 -4.13 12.18 -20.42
N GLU A 207 -3.74 11.53 -19.32
CA GLU A 207 -2.37 11.02 -19.16
C GLU A 207 -2.07 9.81 -20.06
N ARG A 208 -3.09 8.97 -20.33
CA ARG A 208 -2.98 7.87 -21.31
C ARG A 208 -2.85 8.39 -22.74
N GLU A 209 -3.58 9.45 -23.10
CA GLU A 209 -3.45 10.06 -24.43
C GLU A 209 -2.12 10.81 -24.62
N CYS A 210 -1.58 11.44 -23.57
CA CYS A 210 -0.29 12.12 -23.64
C CYS A 210 0.86 11.13 -23.86
N SER A 211 0.89 10.02 -23.12
CA SER A 211 1.93 8.99 -23.26
C SER A 211 1.90 8.28 -24.62
N LEU A 212 0.71 8.03 -25.19
CA LEU A 212 0.56 7.42 -26.52
C LEU A 212 0.94 8.37 -27.67
N LYS A 213 0.83 9.70 -27.47
CA LYS A 213 1.27 10.71 -28.46
C LYS A 213 2.79 10.85 -28.49
N GLU A 214 3.49 10.66 -27.37
CA GLU A 214 4.95 10.67 -27.31
C GLU A 214 5.58 9.42 -27.96
N GLU A 215 5.01 8.23 -27.74
CA GLU A 215 5.47 6.99 -28.40
C GLU A 215 5.26 7.00 -29.93
N ARG A 216 4.22 7.69 -30.43
CA ARG A 216 4.01 7.84 -31.88
C ARG A 216 4.96 8.84 -32.54
N ARG A 217 5.51 9.78 -31.78
CA ARG A 217 6.50 10.75 -32.29
C ARG A 217 7.91 10.19 -32.35
N SER A 218 8.26 9.22 -31.50
CA SER A 218 9.59 8.59 -31.51
C SER A 218 9.75 7.50 -32.58
N CYS A 219 8.66 6.96 -33.14
CA CYS A 219 8.69 5.92 -34.17
C CYS A 219 8.51 6.42 -35.62
N GLY A 220 8.36 7.74 -35.83
CA GLY A 220 8.07 8.34 -37.15
C GLY A 220 9.23 9.08 -37.82
N GLY A 221 10.45 8.95 -37.30
CA GLY A 221 11.64 9.62 -37.83
C GLY A 221 12.66 8.64 -38.39
N LEU A 222 12.35 8.03 -39.54
CA LEU A 222 13.31 7.47 -40.50
C LEU A 222 12.83 7.83 -41.90
#